data_AF-A0A832HD76-F1
#
_entry.id   AF-A0A832HD76-F1
#
_cell.length_a   1.000
_cell.length_b   1.000
_cell.length_c   1.000
_cell.angle_alpha   90.00
_cell.angle_beta   90.00
_cell.angle_gamma   90.00
#
_symmetry.space_group_name_H-M   'P 1'
#
loop_
_entity.id
_entity.type
_entity.pdbx_description
1 polymer ?
#
loop_
_entity_poly.entity_id
_entity_poly.type
_entity_poly.pdbx_seq_one_letter_code
_entity_poly.pdbx_strand_id
1 'polypeptide(L)'
;MTRTFLLLLAAWAAACPLHAAEEHIFISGGPALRYFERHKVNTHDVFWGNFIQAALVRHKQIAPSIPPGARFTWMVFRPGYERRTPEAQFDLLAEVEKRIAPTGASVVWFSHRDELIDYLNRGQDRKVLKIARVEYFGHSNKRNWMFDYSSRLDGAVADFGCLHVRDLPKIRKDVFTPGAYARSWGCHSGEEYSGAWQKSTGVPMVGAIGKTDYSNGGIPFLSTPGGRWTQ
;
A
#
# COMPACT_ATOMS: atom_id res chain seq x y z
N MET A 1 -4.00 -66.94 33.13
CA MET A 1 -4.83 -65.98 32.38
C MET A 1 -4.24 -64.59 32.53
N THR A 2 -3.31 -64.22 31.66
CA THR A 2 -2.63 -62.91 31.68
C THR A 2 -3.26 -62.04 30.58
N ARG A 3 -4.03 -61.03 30.99
CA ARG A 3 -4.65 -60.05 30.10
C ARG A 3 -3.65 -58.92 29.82
N THR A 4 -3.10 -58.88 28.62
CA THR A 4 -2.30 -57.77 28.12
C THR A 4 -3.25 -56.67 27.63
N PHE A 5 -3.26 -55.51 28.30
CA PHE A 5 -3.94 -54.31 27.84
C PHE A 5 -3.01 -53.56 26.87
N LEU A 6 -3.37 -53.48 25.59
CA LEU A 6 -2.73 -52.55 24.65
C LEU A 6 -3.38 -51.16 24.77
N LEU A 7 -2.60 -50.20 25.25
CA LEU A 7 -2.93 -48.77 25.16
C LEU A 7 -2.56 -48.26 23.76
N LEU A 8 -3.57 -47.99 22.94
CA LEU A 8 -3.43 -47.26 21.68
C LEU A 8 -3.34 -45.76 21.98
N LEU A 9 -2.13 -45.21 21.98
CA LEU A 9 -1.89 -43.77 21.93
C LEU A 9 -2.22 -43.26 20.52
N ALA A 10 -3.38 -42.61 20.36
CA ALA A 10 -3.71 -41.87 19.15
C ALA A 10 -2.89 -40.56 19.12
N ALA A 11 -1.81 -40.54 18.34
CA ALA A 11 -1.09 -39.32 18.04
C ALA A 11 -1.95 -38.43 17.14
N TRP A 12 -2.57 -37.40 17.71
CA TRP A 12 -3.13 -36.29 16.93
C TRP A 12 -1.97 -35.50 16.34
N ALA A 13 -1.57 -35.83 15.11
CA ALA A 13 -0.78 -34.93 14.30
C ALA A 13 -1.64 -33.69 14.04
N ALA A 14 -1.35 -32.59 14.74
CA ALA A 14 -1.86 -31.29 14.37
C ALA A 14 -1.39 -31.01 12.94
N ALA A 15 -2.25 -31.24 11.96
CA ALA A 15 -2.03 -30.77 10.62
C ALA A 15 -2.01 -29.24 10.71
N CYS A 16 -0.80 -28.66 10.76
CA CYS A 16 -0.65 -27.24 10.50
C CYS A 16 -1.30 -27.01 9.13
N PRO A 17 -2.39 -26.23 9.03
CA PRO A 17 -2.95 -25.92 7.73
C PRO A 17 -1.82 -25.27 6.93
N LEU A 18 -1.49 -25.87 5.79
CA LEU A 18 -0.58 -25.26 4.83
C LEU A 18 -1.23 -23.93 4.43
N HIS A 19 -0.76 -22.83 5.02
CA HIS A 19 -1.27 -21.52 4.68
C HIS A 19 -1.02 -21.33 3.19
N ALA A 20 -2.09 -21.09 2.42
CA ALA A 20 -1.95 -20.74 1.02
C ALA A 20 -1.03 -19.51 0.96
N ALA A 21 -0.05 -19.54 0.05
CA ALA A 21 0.85 -18.42 -0.12
C ALA A 21 0.02 -17.15 -0.40
N GLU A 22 0.29 -16.09 0.35
CA GLU A 22 -0.42 -14.82 0.23
C GLU A 22 0.55 -13.67 -0.03
N GLU A 23 0.04 -12.63 -0.69
CA GLU A 23 0.80 -11.43 -1.01
C GLU A 23 0.30 -10.24 -0.18
N HIS A 24 1.25 -9.51 0.39
CA HIS A 24 1.06 -8.26 1.11
C HIS A 24 1.67 -7.13 0.28
N ILE A 25 0.83 -6.24 -0.23
CA ILE A 25 1.23 -5.18 -1.16
C ILE A 25 1.24 -3.84 -0.45
N PHE A 26 2.37 -3.13 -0.53
CA PHE A 26 2.45 -1.71 -0.24
C PHE A 26 2.54 -0.91 -1.54
N ILE A 27 1.81 0.20 -1.60
CA ILE A 27 1.79 1.09 -2.75
C ILE A 27 2.23 2.48 -2.28
N SER A 28 3.29 3.02 -2.86
CA SER A 28 3.79 4.36 -2.57
C SER A 28 3.66 5.29 -3.77
N GLY A 29 3.07 6.46 -3.53
CA GLY A 29 3.12 7.58 -4.47
C GLY A 29 4.52 8.18 -4.61
N GLY A 30 4.66 9.12 -5.53
CA GLY A 30 5.85 9.93 -5.73
C GLY A 30 5.78 11.27 -5.01
N PRO A 31 6.93 11.90 -4.70
CA PRO A 31 6.99 13.19 -4.03
C PRO A 31 6.68 14.36 -4.98
N ALA A 32 6.14 15.44 -4.42
CA ALA A 32 6.06 16.74 -5.09
C ALA A 32 7.46 17.34 -5.39
N LEU A 33 7.53 18.19 -6.42
CA LEU A 33 8.73 18.97 -6.73
C LEU A 33 8.85 20.18 -5.81
N ARG A 34 10.07 20.50 -5.38
CA ARG A 34 10.34 21.73 -4.60
C ARG A 34 10.00 22.97 -5.38
N TYR A 35 10.19 22.94 -6.70
CA TYR A 35 9.79 24.02 -7.57
C TYR A 35 8.33 24.45 -7.36
N PHE A 36 7.40 23.49 -7.23
CA PHE A 36 5.98 23.77 -7.02
C PHE A 36 5.65 24.10 -5.55
N GLU A 37 6.39 23.53 -4.59
CA GLU A 37 6.03 23.65 -3.17
C GLU A 37 6.69 24.83 -2.43
N ARG A 38 7.83 25.36 -2.91
CA ARG A 38 8.70 26.29 -2.17
C ARG A 38 8.08 27.62 -1.72
N HIS A 39 6.93 28.02 -2.29
CA HIS A 39 6.25 29.28 -1.95
C HIS A 39 4.90 29.05 -1.26
N LYS A 40 4.52 27.80 -0.99
CA LYS A 40 3.26 27.47 -0.34
C LYS A 40 3.43 27.57 1.18
N VAL A 41 2.42 28.10 1.85
CA VAL A 41 2.35 28.13 3.32
C VAL A 41 2.38 26.71 3.89
N ASN A 42 1.64 25.80 3.25
CA ASN A 42 1.64 24.37 3.57
C ASN A 42 2.35 23.63 2.44
N THR A 43 3.66 23.44 2.60
CA THR A 43 4.49 22.69 1.64
C THR A 43 4.29 21.19 1.83
N HIS A 44 4.07 20.48 0.72
CA HIS A 44 4.05 19.04 0.68
C HIS A 44 5.46 18.47 0.51
N ASP A 45 5.63 17.24 0.96
CA ASP A 45 6.78 16.38 0.68
C ASP A 45 8.14 17.05 0.89
N VAL A 46 8.30 17.82 1.98
CA VAL A 46 9.60 18.44 2.41
C VAL A 46 10.72 17.41 2.50
N PHE A 47 10.36 16.17 2.83
CA PHE A 47 11.20 15.01 2.64
C PHE A 47 10.65 14.16 1.50
N TRP A 48 11.48 13.91 0.48
CA TRP A 48 11.11 13.15 -0.73
C TRP A 48 10.65 11.71 -0.41
N GLY A 49 11.12 11.15 0.71
CA GLY A 49 10.91 9.76 1.09
C GLY A 49 9.77 9.55 2.09
N ASN A 50 8.90 10.55 2.32
CA ASN A 50 7.81 10.49 3.30
C ASN A 50 6.97 9.21 3.17
N PHE A 51 6.53 8.88 1.94
CA PHE A 51 5.69 7.71 1.70
C PHE A 51 6.45 6.39 1.84
N ILE A 52 7.72 6.37 1.43
CA ILE A 52 8.60 5.19 1.59
C ILE A 52 8.86 4.92 3.07
N GLN A 53 9.21 5.96 3.82
CA GLN A 53 9.47 5.87 5.25
C GLN A 53 8.23 5.41 6.03
N ALA A 54 7.05 5.95 5.73
CA ALA A 54 5.81 5.54 6.38
C ALA A 54 5.49 4.06 6.14
N ALA A 55 5.62 3.59 4.89
CA ALA A 55 5.42 2.18 4.57
C ALA A 55 6.52 1.29 5.18
N LEU A 56 7.76 1.76 5.34
CA LEU A 56 8.81 1.01 6.06
C LEU A 56 8.44 0.79 7.53
N VAL A 57 7.96 1.84 8.19
CA VAL A 57 7.48 1.73 9.57
C VAL A 57 6.29 0.79 9.65
N ARG A 58 5.35 0.88 8.70
CA ARG A 58 4.20 -0.02 8.64
C ARG A 58 4.61 -1.46 8.42
N HIS A 59 5.54 -1.74 7.51
CA HIS A 59 6.12 -3.07 7.30
C HIS A 59 6.65 -3.65 8.61
N LYS A 60 7.49 -2.88 9.33
CA LYS A 60 8.07 -3.33 10.62
C LYS A 60 7.01 -3.68 11.66
N GLN A 61 5.86 -3.00 11.67
CA GLN A 61 4.78 -3.30 12.58
C GLN A 61 4.05 -4.61 12.24
N ILE A 62 3.86 -4.90 10.96
CA ILE A 62 3.02 -6.04 10.56
C ILE A 62 3.81 -7.31 10.28
N ALA A 63 5.04 -7.20 9.79
CA ALA A 63 5.85 -8.34 9.38
C ALA A 63 5.95 -9.44 10.45
N PRO A 64 6.10 -9.13 11.76
CA PRO A 64 6.13 -10.17 12.80
C PRO A 64 4.83 -10.99 12.92
N SER A 65 3.70 -10.46 12.44
CA SER A 65 2.39 -11.12 12.46
C SER A 65 2.03 -11.81 11.14
N ILE A 66 2.86 -11.65 10.11
CA ILE A 66 2.62 -12.25 8.80
C ILE A 66 3.20 -13.67 8.78
N PRO A 67 2.45 -14.69 8.27
CA PRO A 67 2.94 -16.05 8.20
C PRO A 67 4.25 -16.19 7.42
N PRO A 68 5.17 -17.07 7.86
CA PRO A 68 6.34 -17.44 7.08
C PRO A 68 5.92 -17.95 5.68
N GLY A 69 6.59 -17.45 4.64
CA GLY A 69 6.28 -17.81 3.24
C GLY A 69 5.30 -16.87 2.53
N ALA A 70 4.67 -15.93 3.24
CA ALA A 70 3.97 -14.83 2.60
C ALA A 70 4.97 -13.93 1.84
N ARG A 71 4.52 -13.34 0.74
CA ARG A 71 5.34 -12.45 -0.09
C ARG A 71 5.01 -11.00 0.20
N PHE A 72 6.05 -10.18 0.30
CA PHE A 72 5.90 -8.72 0.28
C PHE A 72 6.22 -8.19 -1.11
N THR A 73 5.34 -7.33 -1.61
CA THR A 73 5.56 -6.57 -2.83
C THR A 73 5.39 -5.10 -2.52
N TRP A 74 6.27 -4.28 -3.07
CA TRP A 74 6.21 -2.84 -2.93
C TRP A 74 6.13 -2.18 -4.30
N MET A 75 4.94 -1.67 -4.63
CA MET A 75 4.69 -0.93 -5.84
C MET A 75 5.00 0.55 -5.62
N VAL A 76 5.89 1.13 -6.43
CA VAL A 76 6.31 2.53 -6.26
C VAL A 76 6.10 3.31 -7.56
N PHE A 77 5.46 4.48 -7.45
CA PHE A 77 5.21 5.34 -8.61
C PHE A 77 6.50 6.04 -9.05
N ARG A 78 7.12 5.50 -10.10
CA ARG A 78 8.44 5.88 -10.61
C ARG A 78 8.54 7.34 -11.06
N PRO A 79 7.58 7.91 -11.83
CA PRO A 79 7.78 9.23 -12.45
C PRO A 79 8.01 10.36 -11.44
N GLY A 80 7.41 10.29 -10.24
CA GLY A 80 7.62 11.32 -9.21
C GLY A 80 9.06 11.38 -8.71
N TYR A 81 9.68 10.22 -8.48
CA TYR A 81 11.08 10.14 -8.04
C TYR A 81 12.03 10.56 -9.15
N GLU A 82 11.79 10.14 -10.41
CA GLU A 82 12.62 10.55 -11.55
C GLU A 82 12.67 12.07 -11.73
N ARG A 83 11.51 12.74 -11.61
CA ARG A 83 11.45 14.20 -11.73
C ARG A 83 12.04 14.92 -10.52
N ARG A 84 11.98 14.32 -9.33
CA ARG A 84 12.52 14.89 -8.10
C ARG A 84 14.05 14.73 -8.02
N THR A 85 14.63 13.73 -8.69
CA THR A 85 16.07 13.43 -8.68
C THR A 85 16.97 14.63 -9.01
N PRO A 86 16.71 15.42 -10.08
CA PRO A 86 17.52 16.60 -10.39
C PRO A 86 17.57 17.63 -9.26
N GLU A 87 16.44 17.84 -8.57
CA GLU A 87 16.37 18.77 -7.44
C GLU A 87 16.94 18.18 -6.13
N ALA A 88 17.06 16.85 -6.04
CA ALA A 88 17.66 16.15 -4.91
C ALA A 88 19.19 16.04 -5.02
N GLN A 89 19.73 16.09 -6.26
CA GLN A 89 21.16 15.98 -6.56
C GLN A 89 21.79 14.62 -6.19
N PHE A 90 20.97 13.56 -6.07
CA PHE A 90 21.41 12.17 -5.96
C PHE A 90 20.32 11.24 -6.53
N ASP A 91 20.69 9.98 -6.82
CA ASP A 91 19.78 9.00 -7.41
C ASP A 91 18.71 8.54 -6.40
N LEU A 92 17.51 9.10 -6.54
CA LEU A 92 16.38 8.73 -5.69
C LEU A 92 15.87 7.32 -5.95
N LEU A 93 16.01 6.79 -7.18
CA LEU A 93 15.50 5.45 -7.49
C LEU A 93 16.35 4.41 -6.77
N ALA A 94 17.69 4.54 -6.87
CA ALA A 94 18.62 3.69 -6.13
C ALA A 94 18.42 3.80 -4.61
N GLU A 95 18.19 5.00 -4.08
CA GLU A 95 17.96 5.20 -2.65
C GLU A 95 16.61 4.61 -2.18
N VAL A 96 15.56 4.62 -3.02
CA VAL A 96 14.30 3.90 -2.74
C VAL A 96 14.55 2.41 -2.64
N GLU A 97 15.21 1.81 -3.63
CA GLU A 97 15.49 0.36 -3.64
C GLU A 97 16.33 -0.05 -2.42
N LYS A 98 17.38 0.72 -2.11
CA LYS A 98 18.22 0.52 -0.93
C LYS A 98 17.41 0.57 0.37
N ARG A 99 16.44 1.47 0.49
CA ARG A 99 15.57 1.59 1.67
C ARG A 99 14.60 0.42 1.80
N ILE A 100 14.10 -0.09 0.69
CA ILE A 100 13.13 -1.20 0.66
C ILE A 100 13.83 -2.56 0.86
N ALA A 101 15.05 -2.73 0.36
CA ALA A 101 15.77 -4.02 0.36
C ALA A 101 15.76 -4.78 1.70
N PRO A 102 15.94 -4.16 2.88
CA PRO A 102 15.91 -4.85 4.18
C PRO A 102 14.55 -5.47 4.54
N THR A 103 13.47 -5.11 3.84
CA THR A 103 12.15 -5.72 4.03
C THR A 103 12.00 -7.06 3.33
N GLY A 104 12.89 -7.39 2.38
CA GLY A 104 12.72 -8.55 1.50
C GLY A 104 11.58 -8.41 0.49
N ALA A 105 10.94 -7.23 0.40
CA ALA A 105 9.88 -6.99 -0.57
C ALA A 105 10.44 -6.89 -2.00
N SER A 106 9.70 -7.44 -2.96
CA SER A 106 9.98 -7.20 -4.38
C SER A 106 9.54 -5.79 -4.75
N VAL A 107 10.46 -4.96 -5.26
CA VAL A 107 10.14 -3.62 -5.74
C VAL A 107 9.56 -3.72 -7.15
N VAL A 108 8.39 -3.12 -7.36
CA VAL A 108 7.73 -3.03 -8.65
C VAL A 108 7.53 -1.56 -8.97
N TRP A 109 8.30 -1.05 -9.92
CA TRP A 109 8.11 0.29 -10.43
C TRP A 109 6.91 0.34 -11.36
N PHE A 110 6.06 1.36 -11.19
CA PHE A 110 4.96 1.64 -12.12
C PHE A 110 4.90 3.14 -12.45
N SER A 111 4.37 3.47 -13.61
CA SER A 111 4.29 4.82 -14.15
C SER A 111 2.88 5.20 -14.61
N HIS A 112 1.96 4.24 -14.65
CA HIS A 112 0.57 4.42 -15.07
C HIS A 112 -0.37 3.68 -14.14
N ARG A 113 -1.59 4.20 -13.92
CA ARG A 113 -2.61 3.52 -13.10
C ARG A 113 -2.91 2.09 -13.60
N ASP A 114 -2.87 1.90 -14.92
CA ASP A 114 -3.21 0.61 -15.53
C ASP A 114 -2.15 -0.45 -15.22
N GLU A 115 -0.87 -0.07 -15.06
CA GLU A 115 0.17 -1.00 -14.61
C GLU A 115 -0.07 -1.47 -13.17
N LEU A 116 -0.57 -0.58 -12.30
CA LEU A 116 -1.00 -0.96 -10.96
C LEU A 116 -2.19 -1.95 -11.03
N ILE A 117 -3.23 -1.60 -11.78
CA ILE A 117 -4.42 -2.46 -11.94
C ILE A 117 -4.01 -3.82 -12.51
N ASP A 118 -3.14 -3.83 -13.52
CA ASP A 118 -2.63 -5.01 -14.18
C ASP A 118 -1.81 -5.87 -13.23
N TYR A 119 -0.98 -5.27 -12.38
CA TYR A 119 -0.23 -6.01 -11.36
C TYR A 119 -1.16 -6.65 -10.32
N LEU A 120 -2.13 -5.90 -9.79
CA LEU A 120 -3.11 -6.44 -8.85
C LEU A 120 -3.87 -7.61 -9.48
N ASN A 121 -4.28 -7.44 -10.74
CA ASN A 121 -5.04 -8.44 -11.46
C ASN A 121 -4.21 -9.67 -11.83
N ARG A 122 -2.98 -9.51 -12.30
CA ARG A 122 -2.23 -10.59 -12.98
C ARG A 122 -0.70 -10.47 -12.89
N GLY A 123 -0.17 -9.61 -12.02
CA GLY A 123 1.27 -9.51 -11.75
C GLY A 123 1.86 -10.77 -11.10
N GLN A 124 1.01 -11.62 -10.53
CA GLN A 124 1.32 -12.96 -10.03
C GLN A 124 0.20 -13.92 -10.46
N ASP A 125 0.42 -15.23 -10.33
CA ASP A 125 -0.65 -16.22 -10.48
C ASP A 125 -1.67 -16.11 -9.33
N ARG A 126 -2.75 -15.35 -9.54
CA ARG A 126 -3.81 -15.11 -8.55
C ARG A 126 -4.65 -16.32 -8.20
N LYS A 127 -4.48 -17.45 -8.89
CA LYS A 127 -5.07 -18.73 -8.47
C LYS A 127 -4.32 -19.34 -7.29
N VAL A 128 -3.03 -19.04 -7.17
CA VAL A 128 -2.13 -19.61 -6.15
C VAL A 128 -1.75 -18.55 -5.10
N LEU A 129 -1.41 -17.34 -5.54
CA LEU A 129 -0.92 -16.25 -4.71
C LEU A 129 -1.91 -15.08 -4.73
N LYS A 130 -2.86 -15.11 -3.81
CA LYS A 130 -3.87 -14.07 -3.65
C LYS A 130 -3.37 -12.92 -2.77
N ILE A 131 -3.99 -11.76 -2.94
CA ILE A 131 -3.67 -10.55 -2.19
C ILE A 131 -4.40 -10.60 -0.85
N ALA A 132 -3.65 -10.72 0.25
CA ALA A 132 -4.20 -10.66 1.60
C ALA A 132 -4.16 -9.25 2.19
N ARG A 133 -3.30 -8.38 1.66
CA ARG A 133 -3.19 -7.01 2.13
C ARG A 133 -2.85 -6.04 1.00
N VAL A 134 -3.49 -4.88 1.01
CA VAL A 134 -3.08 -3.74 0.21
C VAL A 134 -3.11 -2.46 1.06
N GLU A 135 -1.97 -1.78 1.19
CA GLU A 135 -1.93 -0.48 1.86
C GLU A 135 -1.31 0.60 0.96
N TYR A 136 -1.98 1.74 0.83
CA TYR A 136 -1.55 2.87 0.02
C TYR A 136 -1.00 4.02 0.87
N PHE A 137 0.16 4.55 0.48
CA PHE A 137 0.86 5.67 1.09
C PHE A 137 1.11 6.75 0.05
N GLY A 138 0.48 7.90 0.20
CA GLY A 138 0.56 8.96 -0.78
C GLY A 138 -0.54 9.98 -0.58
N HIS A 139 -0.62 10.89 -1.55
CA HIS A 139 -1.68 11.90 -1.61
C HIS A 139 -3.01 11.26 -2.01
N SER A 140 -4.11 11.77 -1.46
CA SER A 140 -5.44 11.36 -1.92
C SER A 140 -6.46 12.45 -1.66
N ASN A 141 -7.61 12.28 -2.28
CA ASN A 141 -8.83 12.93 -1.86
C ASN A 141 -9.93 11.86 -1.73
N LYS A 142 -11.18 12.29 -1.54
CA LYS A 142 -12.31 11.37 -1.42
C LYS A 142 -12.56 10.49 -2.64
N ARG A 143 -11.99 10.77 -3.82
CA ARG A 143 -12.24 10.04 -5.07
C ARG A 143 -11.01 9.40 -5.73
N ASN A 144 -9.80 9.73 -5.27
CA ASN A 144 -8.57 9.31 -5.94
C ASN A 144 -7.47 8.97 -4.96
N TRP A 145 -6.76 7.87 -5.21
CA TRP A 145 -5.34 7.80 -4.85
C TRP A 145 -4.53 8.55 -5.89
N MET A 146 -3.65 9.45 -5.47
CA MET A 146 -2.86 10.32 -6.35
C MET A 146 -1.39 9.90 -6.26
N PHE A 147 -0.95 9.09 -7.21
CA PHE A 147 0.44 8.62 -7.30
C PHE A 147 1.39 9.75 -7.69
N ASP A 148 0.90 10.70 -8.47
CA ASP A 148 1.52 11.99 -8.76
C ASP A 148 0.72 13.09 -8.08
N TYR A 149 1.35 13.99 -7.32
CA TYR A 149 0.72 15.24 -6.90
C TYR A 149 1.78 16.33 -6.82
N SER A 150 1.55 17.45 -7.51
CA SER A 150 2.52 18.55 -7.56
C SER A 150 3.92 18.11 -8.00
N SER A 151 4.01 17.10 -8.87
CA SER A 151 5.29 16.75 -9.50
C SER A 151 5.28 16.97 -11.02
N ARG A 152 4.10 17.09 -11.66
CA ARG A 152 3.94 17.51 -13.07
C ARG A 152 3.16 18.80 -13.19
N LEU A 153 2.09 18.89 -12.41
CA LEU A 153 1.10 19.95 -12.42
C LEU A 153 0.99 20.49 -10.99
N ASP A 154 1.12 21.79 -10.82
CA ASP A 154 1.05 22.42 -9.50
C ASP A 154 -0.32 22.19 -8.84
N GLY A 155 -0.34 21.58 -7.66
CA GLY A 155 -1.57 21.33 -6.90
C GLY A 155 -2.51 20.30 -7.54
N ALA A 156 -2.04 19.53 -8.52
CA ALA A 156 -2.86 18.60 -9.28
C ALA A 156 -2.13 17.29 -9.61
N VAL A 157 -2.91 16.34 -10.09
CA VAL A 157 -2.49 15.03 -10.59
C VAL A 157 -2.88 14.92 -12.06
N ALA A 158 -1.97 14.46 -12.92
CA ALA A 158 -2.33 14.08 -14.28
C ALA A 158 -3.19 12.81 -14.24
N ASP A 159 -4.15 12.69 -15.16
CA ASP A 159 -5.13 11.61 -15.16
C ASP A 159 -4.47 10.22 -14.96
N PHE A 160 -3.47 9.86 -15.76
CA PHE A 160 -2.74 8.59 -15.64
C PHE A 160 -2.07 8.32 -14.29
N GLY A 161 -1.77 9.38 -13.53
CA GLY A 161 -1.06 9.37 -12.25
C GLY A 161 -1.99 9.24 -11.04
N CYS A 162 -3.27 8.91 -11.24
CA CYS A 162 -4.19 8.61 -10.14
C CYS A 162 -4.93 7.28 -10.37
N LEU A 163 -5.48 6.70 -9.30
CA LEU A 163 -6.48 5.64 -9.40
C LEU A 163 -7.80 6.24 -8.92
N HIS A 164 -8.71 6.52 -9.86
CA HIS A 164 -10.00 7.11 -9.55
C HIS A 164 -10.99 6.02 -9.13
N VAL A 165 -12.02 6.36 -8.35
CA VAL A 165 -13.13 5.43 -8.02
C VAL A 165 -13.81 4.78 -9.25
N ARG A 166 -13.61 5.35 -10.45
CA ARG A 166 -14.16 4.84 -11.72
C ARG A 166 -13.31 3.72 -12.31
N ASP A 167 -12.05 3.62 -11.88
CA ASP A 167 -11.13 2.57 -12.28
C ASP A 167 -11.23 1.34 -11.39
N LEU A 168 -11.74 1.48 -10.17
CA LEU A 168 -11.85 0.38 -9.20
C LEU A 168 -12.60 -0.86 -9.72
N PRO A 169 -13.67 -0.75 -10.53
CA PRO A 169 -14.31 -1.92 -11.14
C PRO A 169 -13.40 -2.74 -12.08
N LYS A 170 -12.27 -2.18 -12.52
CA LYS A 170 -11.26 -2.91 -13.33
C LYS A 170 -10.41 -3.86 -12.48
N ILE A 171 -10.40 -3.71 -11.14
CA ILE A 171 -9.71 -4.62 -10.23
C ILE A 171 -10.62 -5.82 -9.98
N ARG A 172 -10.15 -7.02 -10.31
CA ARG A 172 -10.95 -8.24 -10.19
C ARG A 172 -11.07 -8.63 -8.71
N LYS A 173 -12.29 -8.76 -8.21
CA LYS A 173 -12.55 -9.14 -6.81
C LYS A 173 -11.93 -10.48 -6.37
N ASP A 174 -11.76 -11.42 -7.30
CA ASP A 174 -11.30 -12.79 -7.01
C ASP A 174 -9.79 -12.88 -6.74
N VAL A 175 -9.03 -11.80 -6.95
CA VAL A 175 -7.59 -11.76 -6.64
C VAL A 175 -7.30 -11.63 -5.14
N PHE A 176 -8.29 -11.24 -4.34
CA PHE A 176 -8.14 -11.07 -2.90
C PHE A 176 -8.45 -12.38 -2.15
N THR A 177 -7.77 -12.61 -1.03
CA THR A 177 -8.13 -13.67 -0.09
C THR A 177 -9.44 -13.33 0.63
N PRO A 178 -10.19 -14.33 1.12
CA PRO A 178 -11.25 -14.07 2.08
C PRO A 178 -10.69 -13.34 3.31
N GLY A 179 -11.31 -12.21 3.68
CA GLY A 179 -10.84 -11.41 4.82
C GLY A 179 -9.61 -10.55 4.54
N ALA A 180 -9.25 -10.32 3.27
CA ALA A 180 -8.17 -9.41 2.91
C ALA A 180 -8.33 -8.04 3.58
N TYR A 181 -7.20 -7.41 3.92
CA TYR A 181 -7.15 -6.10 4.55
C TYR A 181 -6.77 -5.02 3.54
N ALA A 182 -7.53 -3.92 3.50
CA ALA A 182 -7.16 -2.76 2.71
C ALA A 182 -7.07 -1.49 3.57
N ARG A 183 -6.09 -0.63 3.29
CA ARG A 183 -5.98 0.69 3.92
C ARG A 183 -5.41 1.75 2.98
N SER A 184 -6.02 2.93 3.00
CA SER A 184 -5.42 4.15 2.47
C SER A 184 -4.95 5.02 3.64
N TRP A 185 -3.70 5.47 3.58
CA TRP A 185 -3.11 6.39 4.54
C TRP A 185 -3.15 7.86 4.06
N GLY A 186 -3.75 8.12 2.90
CA GLY A 186 -3.91 9.46 2.36
C GLY A 186 -5.15 10.18 2.90
N CYS A 187 -5.14 11.51 2.73
CA CYS A 187 -6.20 12.42 3.16
C CYS A 187 -7.56 12.07 2.53
N HIS A 188 -8.65 12.23 3.29
CA HIS A 188 -10.04 12.20 2.83
C HIS A 188 -10.51 10.88 2.17
N SER A 189 -9.68 9.84 2.13
CA SER A 189 -9.99 8.56 1.47
C SER A 189 -11.20 7.84 2.07
N GLY A 190 -11.46 8.03 3.36
CA GLY A 190 -12.60 7.46 4.07
C GLY A 190 -13.95 8.15 3.78
N GLU A 191 -13.95 9.28 3.09
CA GLU A 191 -15.18 10.06 2.85
C GLU A 191 -16.01 9.53 1.67
N GLU A 192 -15.38 8.85 0.71
CA GLU A 192 -16.07 8.24 -0.46
C GLU A 192 -15.28 7.07 -1.06
N TYR A 193 -13.94 7.16 -1.12
CA TYR A 193 -13.07 6.17 -1.78
C TYR A 193 -13.16 4.79 -1.12
N SER A 194 -13.13 4.71 0.22
CA SER A 194 -13.24 3.46 0.96
C SER A 194 -14.51 2.67 0.61
N GLY A 195 -15.66 3.33 0.57
CA GLY A 195 -16.93 2.71 0.19
C GLY A 195 -16.95 2.26 -1.27
N ALA A 196 -16.38 3.06 -2.19
CA ALA A 196 -16.24 2.67 -3.59
C ALA A 196 -15.32 1.45 -3.76
N TRP A 197 -14.21 1.40 -3.01
CA TRP A 197 -13.30 0.26 -2.99
C TRP A 197 -14.00 -1.01 -2.53
N GLN A 198 -14.73 -0.96 -1.41
CA GLN A 198 -15.48 -2.12 -0.92
C GLN A 198 -16.52 -2.58 -1.94
N LYS A 199 -17.25 -1.64 -2.56
CA LYS A 199 -18.26 -1.97 -3.58
C LYS A 199 -17.65 -2.67 -4.80
N SER A 200 -16.47 -2.23 -5.25
CA SER A 200 -15.83 -2.79 -6.45
C SER A 200 -15.08 -4.10 -6.18
N THR A 201 -14.39 -4.20 -5.04
CA THR A 201 -13.46 -5.31 -4.76
C THR A 201 -14.03 -6.35 -3.79
N GLY A 202 -15.07 -6.00 -3.03
CA GLY A 202 -15.59 -6.80 -1.92
C GLY A 202 -14.77 -6.69 -0.64
N VAL A 203 -13.67 -5.94 -0.63
CA VAL A 203 -12.75 -5.81 0.52
C VAL A 203 -13.01 -4.47 1.24
N PRO A 204 -13.32 -4.44 2.54
CA PRO A 204 -13.43 -3.18 3.28
C PRO A 204 -12.08 -2.45 3.32
N MET A 205 -12.08 -1.13 3.07
CA MET A 205 -10.86 -0.31 3.11
C MET A 205 -10.93 0.71 4.22
N VAL A 206 -9.96 0.68 5.12
CA VAL A 206 -9.78 1.75 6.11
C VAL A 206 -9.25 3.01 5.41
N GLY A 207 -9.91 4.15 5.59
CA GLY A 207 -9.52 5.45 5.04
C GLY A 207 -9.74 6.58 6.03
N ALA A 208 -9.14 7.74 5.76
CA ALA A 208 -9.22 8.92 6.62
C ALA A 208 -10.44 9.79 6.29
N ILE A 209 -11.18 10.23 7.31
CA ILE A 209 -12.01 11.43 7.23
C ILE A 209 -11.16 12.61 7.72
N GLY A 210 -10.94 13.60 6.85
CA GLY A 210 -9.99 14.68 7.08
C GLY A 210 -8.58 14.41 6.57
N LYS A 211 -7.65 15.30 6.94
CA LYS A 211 -6.25 15.30 6.49
C LYS A 211 -5.40 14.31 7.28
N THR A 212 -4.41 13.74 6.60
CA THR A 212 -3.32 12.95 7.19
C THR A 212 -2.00 13.72 7.09
N ASP A 213 -1.11 13.48 8.03
CA ASP A 213 0.19 14.17 8.11
C ASP A 213 1.33 13.15 8.27
N TYR A 214 2.37 13.34 7.46
CA TYR A 214 3.56 12.50 7.36
C TYR A 214 4.81 13.13 8.01
N SER A 215 4.71 14.34 8.57
CA SER A 215 5.85 15.14 9.05
C SER A 215 6.66 14.49 10.18
N ASN A 216 6.07 13.58 10.95
CA ASN A 216 6.69 13.00 12.14
C ASN A 216 7.60 11.78 11.85
N GLY A 217 7.88 11.46 10.58
CA GLY A 217 8.80 10.38 10.19
C GLY A 217 8.32 8.96 10.53
N GLY A 218 7.05 8.81 10.93
CA GLY A 218 6.40 7.56 11.29
C GLY A 218 5.22 7.22 10.39
N ILE A 219 4.29 6.43 10.93
CA ILE A 219 2.99 6.23 10.28
C ILE A 219 2.21 7.55 10.32
N PRO A 220 1.52 7.92 9.24
CA PRO A 220 0.81 9.18 9.19
C PRO A 220 -0.36 9.19 10.18
N PHE A 221 -0.58 10.35 10.77
CA PHE A 221 -1.63 10.60 11.76
C PHE A 221 -2.68 11.57 11.20
N LEU A 222 -3.86 11.62 11.82
CA LEU A 222 -4.91 12.55 11.43
C LEU A 222 -4.58 13.94 11.97
N SER A 223 -4.49 14.94 11.09
CA SER A 223 -4.18 16.33 11.45
C SER A 223 -5.41 17.23 11.50
N THR A 224 -6.56 16.77 10.98
CA THR A 224 -7.83 17.48 11.11
C THR A 224 -8.45 17.25 12.50
N PRO A 225 -8.81 18.31 13.24
CA PRO A 225 -9.59 18.17 14.47
C PRO A 225 -10.90 17.41 14.23
N GLY A 226 -11.17 16.38 15.04
CA GLY A 226 -12.33 15.49 14.85
C GLY A 226 -12.22 14.51 13.67
N GLY A 227 -11.07 14.46 12.99
CA GLY A 227 -10.79 13.44 11.99
C GLY A 227 -10.82 12.03 12.58
N ARG A 228 -11.16 11.05 11.76
CA ARG A 228 -11.23 9.64 12.18
C ARG A 228 -10.91 8.69 11.04
N TRP A 229 -10.53 7.46 11.39
CA TRP A 229 -10.42 6.36 10.44
C TRP A 229 -11.78 5.67 10.31
N THR A 230 -12.20 5.36 9.08
CA THR A 230 -13.48 4.69 8.78
C THR A 230 -13.30 3.67 7.68
N GLN A 231 -14.27 2.77 7.53
CA GLN A 231 -14.46 1.95 6.34
C GLN A 231 -15.66 2.45 5.55
#